data_AF-A0A7C2ME64-F1
#
_entry.id   AF-A0A7C2ME64-F1
#
_cell.length_a   1.000
_cell.length_b   1.000
_cell.length_c   1.000
_cell.angle_alpha   90.00
_cell.angle_beta   90.00
_cell.angle_gamma   90.00
#
_symmetry.space_group_name_H-M   'P 1'
#
loop_
_entity.id
_entity.type
_entity.pdbx_description
1 polymer ?
#
loop_
_entity_poly.entity_id
_entity_poly.type
_entity_poly.pdbx_seq_one_letter_code
_entity_poly.pdbx_strand_id
1 'polypeptide(L)'
;MGKVILSLFLMVIVALFLTSCNGVVTPELQLNLDEEINKVEEIDSVYLDVPYEKYAGTNWCLPASGAMTFKYFGENISQEQIAKEVIQDGISSVFKMITYARELGFEAKYNYMTINEIKEILKEDTPVIAVQNYSLTLPYSHARVITGYDDEKQEVITNDPTAGKDYIITYSDFIALNTGSNPDLCKVLVISTEEIGTKNTFLANNANNS
;
A
#
# COMPACT_ATOMS: atom_id res chain seq x y z
N MET A 1 69.23 15.63 -44.45
CA MET A 1 70.28 14.74 -43.90
C MET A 1 70.01 14.64 -42.40
N GLY A 2 69.41 13.60 -41.81
CA GLY A 2 69.79 12.18 -41.81
C GLY A 2 71.00 12.00 -40.86
N LYS A 3 71.03 11.23 -39.77
CA LYS A 3 70.36 9.95 -39.43
C LYS A 3 70.31 9.75 -37.89
N VAL A 4 69.27 9.03 -37.48
CA VAL A 4 69.09 8.06 -36.36
C VAL A 4 70.33 7.63 -35.57
N ILE A 5 70.19 7.55 -34.23
CA ILE A 5 70.80 6.60 -33.23
C ILE A 5 70.03 6.86 -31.92
N LEU A 6 69.63 5.94 -31.04
CA LEU A 6 69.37 4.50 -31.00
C LEU A 6 68.68 4.31 -29.64
N SER A 7 67.53 3.64 -29.62
CA SER A 7 66.76 3.33 -28.40
C SER A 7 67.44 2.23 -27.59
N LEU A 8 67.51 2.37 -26.25
CA LEU A 8 67.39 1.20 -25.37
C LEU A 8 66.87 1.59 -23.98
N PHE A 9 65.68 1.10 -23.68
CA PHE A 9 64.99 1.09 -22.38
C PHE A 9 65.87 0.52 -21.25
N LEU A 10 65.85 1.15 -20.07
CA LEU A 10 66.08 0.43 -18.82
C LEU A 10 65.39 1.10 -17.61
N MET A 11 64.37 0.39 -17.11
CA MET A 11 63.93 0.23 -15.72
C MET A 11 63.92 1.43 -14.75
N VAL A 12 62.69 1.81 -14.36
CA VAL A 12 62.16 1.76 -12.97
C VAL A 12 63.22 1.70 -11.87
N ILE A 13 63.30 2.73 -11.02
CA ILE A 13 63.64 2.71 -9.58
C ILE A 13 63.33 4.13 -9.03
N VAL A 14 62.18 4.29 -8.37
CA VAL A 14 62.03 4.41 -6.89
C VAL A 14 62.43 5.78 -6.32
N ALA A 15 61.39 6.56 -6.04
CA ALA A 15 61.08 7.29 -4.80
C ALA A 15 62.00 8.41 -4.26
N LEU A 16 61.29 9.50 -3.90
CA LEU A 16 61.59 10.56 -2.91
C LEU A 16 62.65 11.57 -3.40
N PHE A 17 62.41 12.89 -3.40
CA PHE A 17 62.18 13.71 -2.22
C PHE A 17 61.31 14.97 -2.49
N LEU A 18 60.24 15.09 -1.69
CA LEU A 18 59.72 16.26 -0.95
C LEU A 18 59.98 17.69 -1.48
N THR A 19 58.91 18.43 -1.77
CA THR A 19 58.70 19.80 -1.25
C THR A 19 57.21 20.19 -1.17
N SER A 20 56.85 20.68 0.03
CA SER A 20 55.73 21.51 0.51
C SER A 20 54.42 21.66 -0.29
N CYS A 21 53.31 21.22 0.34
CA CYS A 21 52.02 21.90 0.23
C CYS A 21 51.71 22.59 1.58
N ASN A 22 51.78 23.92 1.62
CA ASN A 22 51.08 24.71 2.62
C ASN A 22 49.59 24.75 2.21
N GLY A 23 48.79 23.85 2.78
CA GLY A 23 47.34 23.86 2.65
C GLY A 23 46.73 24.20 4.01
N VAL A 24 46.06 25.35 4.08
CA VAL A 24 45.30 25.82 5.24
C VAL A 24 44.31 24.73 5.67
N VAL A 25 44.39 24.31 6.94
CA VAL A 25 43.39 23.43 7.54
C VAL A 25 42.16 24.28 7.84
N THR A 26 41.20 24.32 6.92
CA THR A 26 39.83 24.65 7.32
C THR A 26 39.26 23.44 8.06
N PRO A 27 38.59 23.61 9.21
CA PRO A 27 37.82 22.53 9.79
C PRO A 27 36.75 22.18 8.76
N GLU A 28 36.76 20.93 8.27
CA GLU A 28 35.55 20.37 7.69
C GLU A 28 34.48 20.48 8.78
N LEU A 29 33.50 21.36 8.53
CA LEU A 29 32.23 21.29 9.20
C LEU A 29 31.65 19.94 8.79
N GLN A 30 31.92 18.91 9.58
CA GLN A 30 31.18 17.65 9.53
C GLN A 30 29.76 18.00 9.94
N LEU A 31 28.99 18.43 8.96
CA LEU A 31 27.55 18.47 9.05
C LEU A 31 27.14 17.00 9.11
N ASN A 32 26.99 16.49 10.33
CA ASN A 32 26.14 15.34 10.58
C ASN A 32 24.75 15.77 10.12
N LEU A 33 24.50 15.54 8.83
CA LEU A 33 23.18 15.55 8.27
C LEU A 33 22.56 14.28 8.82
N ASP A 34 22.09 14.38 10.07
CA ASP A 34 20.96 13.59 10.52
C ASP A 34 19.87 13.95 9.53
N GLU A 35 19.84 13.23 8.41
CA GLU A 35 18.93 13.44 7.30
C GLU A 35 17.56 12.97 7.81
N GLU A 36 16.97 13.81 8.64
CA GLU A 36 15.53 13.97 8.71
C GLU A 36 15.14 14.46 7.32
N ILE A 37 15.11 13.51 6.37
CA ILE A 37 14.47 13.68 5.08
C ILE A 37 13.05 14.06 5.46
N ASN A 38 12.76 15.36 5.41
CA ASN A 38 11.40 15.84 5.26
C ASN A 38 10.85 15.06 4.08
N LYS A 39 10.12 13.97 4.36
CA LYS A 39 9.42 13.17 3.39
C LYS A 39 8.34 14.12 2.89
N VAL A 40 8.67 14.91 1.87
CA VAL A 40 7.69 15.71 1.16
C VAL A 40 6.67 14.69 0.69
N GLU A 41 5.49 14.67 1.32
CA GLU A 41 4.42 13.81 0.86
C GLU A 41 4.16 14.20 -0.59
N GLU A 42 4.50 13.28 -1.49
CA GLU A 42 4.22 13.44 -2.90
C GLU A 42 2.71 13.52 -3.04
N ILE A 43 2.21 14.68 -3.47
CA ILE A 43 0.78 14.87 -3.72
C ILE A 43 0.44 14.05 -4.95
N ASP A 44 -0.40 13.04 -4.76
CA ASP A 44 -0.80 12.10 -5.79
C ASP A 44 -2.31 11.79 -5.69
N SER A 45 -2.86 11.19 -6.74
CA SER A 45 -4.25 10.75 -6.77
C SER A 45 -4.41 9.51 -7.63
N VAL A 46 -5.20 8.55 -7.15
CA VAL A 46 -5.57 7.33 -7.88
C VAL A 46 -7.08 7.22 -7.93
N TYR A 47 -7.61 6.77 -9.07
CA TYR A 47 -9.01 6.40 -9.24
C TYR A 47 -9.13 5.14 -10.10
N LEU A 48 -9.65 4.07 -9.50
CA LEU A 48 -9.94 2.80 -10.15
C LEU A 48 -11.44 2.75 -10.50
N ASP A 49 -11.77 2.45 -11.76
CA ASP A 49 -13.16 2.31 -12.22
C ASP A 49 -13.76 0.96 -11.78
N VAL A 50 -13.91 0.78 -10.47
CA VAL A 50 -14.53 -0.40 -9.86
C VAL A 50 -16.04 -0.34 -10.08
N PRO A 51 -16.66 -1.37 -10.68
CA PRO A 51 -18.10 -1.46 -10.82
C PRO A 51 -18.80 -1.37 -9.47
N TYR A 52 -19.85 -0.55 -9.37
CA TYR A 52 -20.60 -0.37 -8.13
C TYR A 52 -21.74 -1.39 -8.00
N GLU A 53 -21.91 -1.95 -6.80
CA GLU A 53 -23.07 -2.73 -6.41
C GLU A 53 -23.59 -2.35 -5.02
N LYS A 54 -24.89 -2.10 -4.93
CA LYS A 54 -25.60 -1.97 -3.65
C LYS A 54 -25.77 -3.35 -3.01
N TYR A 55 -25.77 -3.44 -1.68
CA TYR A 55 -26.06 -4.70 -1.00
C TYR A 55 -27.44 -5.26 -1.39
N ALA A 56 -27.53 -6.56 -1.65
CA ALA A 56 -28.76 -7.26 -2.02
C ALA A 56 -29.48 -7.95 -0.84
N GLY A 57 -28.85 -8.01 0.34
CA GLY A 57 -29.41 -8.66 1.52
C GLY A 57 -28.88 -8.12 2.85
N THR A 58 -29.50 -8.55 3.95
CA THR A 58 -29.07 -8.19 5.31
C THR A 58 -27.67 -8.74 5.59
N ASN A 59 -26.76 -7.89 6.07
CA ASN A 59 -25.34 -8.22 6.32
C ASN A 59 -24.52 -8.57 5.06
N TRP A 60 -24.99 -8.16 3.88
CA TRP A 60 -24.31 -8.44 2.61
C TRP A 60 -23.32 -7.36 2.17
N CYS A 61 -22.85 -6.50 3.07
CA CYS A 61 -21.82 -5.51 2.74
C CYS A 61 -20.52 -6.17 2.26
N LEU A 62 -20.11 -7.29 2.88
CA LEU A 62 -18.93 -8.05 2.44
C LEU A 62 -19.18 -8.79 1.11
N PRO A 63 -20.30 -9.52 0.91
CA PRO A 63 -20.67 -10.06 -0.41
C PRO A 63 -20.72 -9.01 -1.53
N ALA A 64 -21.33 -7.85 -1.29
CA ALA A 64 -21.37 -6.75 -2.27
C ALA A 64 -19.97 -6.22 -2.58
N SER A 65 -19.14 -6.00 -1.55
CA SER A 65 -17.75 -5.58 -1.73
C SER A 65 -16.94 -6.59 -2.53
N GLY A 66 -17.10 -7.88 -2.24
CA GLY A 66 -16.48 -8.96 -3.01
C GLY A 66 -16.95 -8.98 -4.47
N ALA A 67 -18.25 -8.84 -4.73
CA ALA A 67 -18.80 -8.83 -6.09
C ALA A 67 -18.21 -7.67 -6.93
N MET A 68 -18.11 -6.47 -6.34
CA MET A 68 -17.47 -5.32 -6.97
C MET A 68 -15.99 -5.60 -7.30
N THR A 69 -15.24 -6.15 -6.34
CA THR A 69 -13.82 -6.49 -6.53
C THR A 69 -13.61 -7.59 -7.58
N PHE A 70 -14.39 -8.68 -7.57
CA PHE A 70 -14.29 -9.72 -8.59
C PHE A 70 -14.63 -9.19 -9.98
N LYS A 71 -15.67 -8.37 -10.09
CA LYS A 71 -16.09 -7.78 -11.37
C LYS A 71 -15.03 -6.83 -11.92
N TYR A 72 -14.32 -6.10 -11.07
CA TYR A 72 -13.18 -5.28 -11.48
C TYR A 72 -12.08 -6.11 -12.16
N PHE A 73 -11.82 -7.33 -11.69
CA PHE A 73 -10.91 -8.27 -12.34
C PHE A 73 -11.54 -9.07 -13.50
N GLY A 74 -12.73 -8.69 -13.96
CA GLY A 74 -13.42 -9.33 -15.08
C GLY A 74 -14.28 -10.55 -14.71
N GLU A 75 -14.36 -10.92 -13.42
CA GLU A 75 -15.15 -12.06 -12.95
C GLU A 75 -16.55 -11.64 -12.50
N ASN A 76 -17.57 -12.08 -13.24
CA ASN A 76 -18.95 -11.72 -12.96
C ASN A 76 -19.60 -12.67 -11.94
N ILE A 77 -19.20 -12.55 -10.67
CA ILE A 77 -19.71 -13.36 -9.56
C ILE A 77 -20.78 -12.56 -8.80
N SER A 78 -21.98 -13.12 -8.69
CA SER A 78 -23.09 -12.46 -7.99
C SER A 78 -22.93 -12.44 -6.47
N GLN A 79 -23.57 -11.48 -5.81
CA GLN A 79 -23.62 -11.41 -4.35
C GLN A 79 -24.25 -12.67 -3.75
N GLU A 80 -25.23 -13.27 -4.41
CA GLU A 80 -25.88 -14.50 -3.95
C GLU A 80 -24.92 -15.70 -3.97
N GLN A 81 -24.05 -15.79 -4.97
CA GLN A 81 -23.01 -16.83 -5.03
C GLN A 81 -22.02 -16.64 -3.89
N ILE A 82 -21.53 -15.41 -3.70
CA ILE A 82 -20.59 -15.10 -2.63
C ILE A 82 -21.23 -15.33 -1.25
N ALA A 83 -22.46 -14.86 -1.04
CA ALA A 83 -23.17 -14.97 0.23
C ALA A 83 -23.34 -16.42 0.68
N LYS A 84 -23.57 -17.36 -0.24
CA LYS A 84 -23.67 -18.80 0.08
C LYS A 84 -22.38 -19.35 0.69
N GLU A 85 -21.24 -18.84 0.26
CA GLU A 85 -19.93 -19.30 0.73
C GLU A 85 -19.49 -18.55 1.99
N VAL A 86 -19.73 -17.24 2.05
CA VAL A 86 -19.12 -16.39 3.09
C VAL A 86 -20.01 -16.13 4.29
N ILE A 87 -21.33 -16.31 4.18
CA ILE A 87 -22.26 -16.10 5.29
C ILE A 87 -22.50 -17.40 6.03
N GLN A 88 -22.33 -17.35 7.35
CA GLN A 88 -22.69 -18.43 8.25
C GLN A 88 -23.47 -17.85 9.43
N ASP A 89 -24.59 -18.47 9.77
CA ASP A 89 -25.48 -18.03 10.87
C ASP A 89 -25.89 -16.54 10.75
N GLY A 90 -26.06 -16.07 9.51
CA GLY A 90 -26.44 -14.69 9.19
C GLY A 90 -25.32 -13.66 9.28
N ILE A 91 -24.07 -14.08 9.53
CA ILE A 91 -22.91 -13.20 9.66
C ILE A 91 -21.90 -13.50 8.55
N SER A 92 -21.41 -12.44 7.90
CA SER A 92 -20.35 -12.53 6.88
C SER A 92 -18.99 -12.80 7.51
N SER A 93 -18.24 -13.76 6.97
CA SER A 93 -16.89 -14.12 7.43
C SER A 93 -15.82 -13.72 6.41
N VAL A 94 -14.90 -12.86 6.84
CA VAL A 94 -13.72 -12.46 6.03
C VAL A 94 -12.82 -13.66 5.73
N PHE A 95 -12.67 -14.60 6.67
CA PHE A 95 -11.88 -15.80 6.44
C PHE A 95 -12.48 -16.68 5.33
N LYS A 96 -13.81 -16.83 5.31
CA LYS A 96 -14.48 -17.58 4.23
C LYS A 96 -14.38 -16.86 2.89
N MET A 97 -14.42 -15.53 2.87
CA MET A 97 -14.16 -14.75 1.66
C MET A 97 -12.75 -15.00 1.12
N ILE A 98 -11.74 -15.04 1.99
CA ILE A 98 -10.36 -15.38 1.60
C ILE A 98 -10.30 -16.78 0.98
N THR A 99 -10.90 -17.78 1.64
CA THR A 99 -10.94 -19.15 1.12
C THR A 99 -11.62 -19.20 -0.24
N TYR A 100 -12.78 -18.57 -0.37
CA TYR A 100 -13.55 -18.54 -1.62
C TYR A 100 -12.76 -17.86 -2.76
N ALA A 101 -12.14 -16.70 -2.50
CA ALA A 101 -11.31 -16.01 -3.48
C ALA A 101 -10.12 -16.88 -3.95
N ARG A 102 -9.47 -17.60 -3.03
CA ARG A 102 -8.37 -18.51 -3.36
C ARG A 102 -8.82 -19.73 -4.17
N GLU A 103 -10.00 -20.28 -3.87
CA GLU A 103 -10.59 -21.38 -4.65
C GLU A 103 -10.92 -20.96 -6.10
N LEU A 104 -11.17 -19.66 -6.32
CA LEU A 104 -11.33 -19.07 -7.65
C LEU A 104 -10.00 -18.74 -8.34
N GLY A 105 -8.86 -18.97 -7.70
CA GLY A 105 -7.53 -18.72 -8.25
C GLY A 105 -6.95 -17.32 -8.00
N PHE A 106 -7.59 -16.52 -7.15
CA PHE A 106 -7.04 -15.22 -6.71
C PHE A 106 -6.08 -15.39 -5.53
N GLU A 107 -5.14 -14.46 -5.42
CA GLU A 107 -4.49 -14.21 -4.14
C GLU A 107 -5.43 -13.44 -3.23
N ALA A 108 -5.50 -13.83 -1.96
CA ALA A 108 -6.33 -13.14 -0.97
C ALA A 108 -5.65 -13.13 0.40
N LYS A 109 -5.51 -11.95 1.00
CA LYS A 109 -4.85 -11.75 2.30
C LYS A 109 -5.66 -10.76 3.14
N TYR A 110 -5.74 -11.04 4.44
CA TYR A 110 -6.32 -10.12 5.41
C TYR A 110 -5.21 -9.53 6.27
N ASN A 111 -5.11 -8.20 6.27
CA ASN A 111 -4.01 -7.46 6.85
C ASN A 111 -4.51 -6.27 7.67
N TYR A 112 -3.57 -5.67 8.39
CA TYR A 112 -3.74 -4.41 9.11
C TYR A 112 -2.80 -3.41 8.44
N MET A 113 -3.34 -2.40 7.77
CA MET A 113 -2.58 -1.49 6.93
C MET A 113 -2.86 -0.04 7.27
N THR A 114 -1.83 0.78 7.25
CA THR A 114 -1.93 2.24 7.24
C THR A 114 -2.56 2.72 5.93
N ILE A 115 -3.07 3.95 5.94
CA ILE A 115 -3.59 4.56 4.71
C ILE A 115 -2.53 4.62 3.60
N ASN A 116 -1.26 4.88 3.95
CA ASN A 116 -0.17 4.95 2.98
C ASN A 116 0.11 3.57 2.35
N GLU A 117 0.08 2.49 3.12
CA GLU A 117 0.20 1.13 2.55
C GLU A 117 -0.97 0.78 1.63
N ILE A 118 -2.18 1.24 1.95
CA ILE A 118 -3.35 1.08 1.08
C ILE A 118 -3.16 1.85 -0.24
N LYS A 119 -2.64 3.08 -0.20
CA LYS A 119 -2.36 3.87 -1.41
C LYS A 119 -1.39 3.16 -2.35
N GLU A 120 -0.34 2.55 -1.80
CA GLU A 120 0.62 1.79 -2.62
C GLU A 120 -0.05 0.61 -3.34
N ILE A 121 -1.01 -0.08 -2.72
CA ILE A 121 -1.79 -1.15 -3.37
C ILE A 121 -2.69 -0.60 -4.48
N LEU A 122 -3.32 0.56 -4.24
CA LEU A 122 -4.17 1.20 -5.24
C LEU A 122 -3.38 1.64 -6.48
N LYS A 123 -2.13 2.10 -6.30
CA LYS A 123 -1.21 2.42 -7.41
C LYS A 123 -0.85 1.20 -8.28
N GLU A 124 -1.01 -0.01 -7.73
CA GLU A 124 -0.84 -1.28 -8.45
C GLU A 124 -2.18 -1.78 -9.06
N ASP A 125 -3.09 -0.86 -9.38
CA ASP A 125 -4.39 -1.14 -9.99
C ASP A 125 -5.24 -2.15 -9.19
N THR A 126 -5.06 -2.22 -7.87
CA THR A 126 -5.74 -3.20 -7.01
C THR A 126 -6.67 -2.53 -6.00
N PRO A 127 -8.00 -2.70 -6.10
CA PRO A 127 -8.92 -2.17 -5.11
C PRO A 127 -8.83 -2.92 -3.78
N VAL A 128 -9.11 -2.23 -2.68
CA VAL A 128 -8.94 -2.76 -1.32
C VAL A 128 -10.27 -2.77 -0.58
N ILE A 129 -10.64 -3.89 0.05
CA ILE A 129 -11.86 -3.95 0.87
C ILE A 129 -11.51 -3.55 2.31
N ALA A 130 -12.02 -2.42 2.77
CA ALA A 130 -11.88 -1.99 4.17
C ALA A 130 -12.96 -2.61 5.05
N VAL A 131 -12.57 -3.09 6.25
CA VAL A 131 -13.48 -3.62 7.27
C VAL A 131 -13.42 -2.74 8.51
N GLN A 132 -14.43 -1.89 8.68
CA GLN A 132 -14.44 -0.79 9.63
C GLN A 132 -15.80 -0.67 10.33
N ASN A 133 -15.94 0.29 11.25
CA ASN A 133 -17.26 0.75 11.66
C ASN A 133 -17.99 1.36 10.45
N TYR A 134 -19.32 1.21 10.39
CA TYR A 134 -20.11 1.89 9.36
C TYR A 134 -19.97 3.41 9.46
N SER A 135 -20.21 3.96 10.66
CA SER A 135 -20.00 5.37 10.97
C SER A 135 -19.54 5.55 12.42
N LEU A 136 -19.10 6.76 12.78
CA LEU A 136 -18.72 7.11 14.16
C LEU A 136 -19.90 7.04 15.15
N THR A 137 -21.14 7.14 14.65
CA THR A 137 -22.37 7.10 15.45
C THR A 137 -23.04 5.73 15.47
N LEU A 138 -22.69 4.85 14.52
CA LEU A 138 -23.25 3.52 14.36
C LEU A 138 -22.10 2.51 14.20
N PRO A 139 -21.47 2.06 15.30
CA PRO A 139 -20.25 1.26 15.29
C PRO A 139 -20.53 -0.23 15.07
N TYR A 140 -21.30 -0.56 14.02
CA TYR A 140 -21.41 -1.94 13.56
C TYR A 140 -20.40 -2.21 12.45
N SER A 141 -19.92 -3.46 12.39
CA SER A 141 -18.96 -3.91 11.38
C SER A 141 -19.53 -3.72 9.97
N HIS A 142 -18.74 -3.12 9.09
CA HIS A 142 -19.12 -2.79 7.73
C HIS A 142 -17.95 -2.99 6.76
N ALA A 143 -18.27 -3.34 5.53
CA ALA A 143 -17.30 -3.51 4.45
C ALA A 143 -17.60 -2.54 3.31
N ARG A 144 -16.55 -1.90 2.80
CA ARG A 144 -16.58 -0.98 1.66
C ARG A 144 -15.34 -1.17 0.80
N VAL A 145 -15.42 -0.89 -0.49
CA VAL A 145 -14.27 -1.01 -1.40
C VAL A 145 -13.63 0.36 -1.54
N ILE A 146 -12.35 0.49 -1.21
CA ILE A 146 -11.55 1.67 -1.52
C ILE A 146 -11.17 1.57 -3.00
N THR A 147 -11.55 2.59 -3.76
CA THR A 147 -11.34 2.65 -5.21
C THR A 147 -10.33 3.72 -5.59
N GLY A 148 -9.93 4.58 -4.65
CA GLY A 148 -9.01 5.66 -4.95
C GLY A 148 -8.72 6.56 -3.75
N TYR A 149 -7.90 7.57 -4.01
CA TYR A 149 -7.56 8.62 -3.06
C TYR A 149 -7.16 9.90 -3.79
N ASP A 150 -7.20 11.02 -3.08
CA ASP A 150 -6.75 12.33 -3.55
C ASP A 150 -6.01 13.03 -2.39
N ASP A 151 -4.69 13.17 -2.51
CA ASP A 151 -3.85 13.79 -1.48
C ASP A 151 -3.98 15.31 -1.42
N GLU A 152 -4.40 15.97 -2.50
CA GLU A 152 -4.67 17.40 -2.46
C GLU A 152 -5.90 17.68 -1.58
N LYS A 153 -6.92 16.83 -1.69
CA LYS A 153 -8.17 16.93 -0.92
C LYS A 153 -8.17 16.17 0.40
N GLN A 154 -7.14 15.35 0.65
CA GLN A 154 -7.01 14.52 1.85
C GLN A 154 -8.19 13.57 2.04
N GLU A 155 -8.57 12.86 0.98
CA GLU A 155 -9.76 12.00 0.96
C GLU A 155 -9.51 10.63 0.29
N VAL A 156 -10.20 9.61 0.80
CA VAL A 156 -10.35 8.32 0.12
C VAL A 156 -11.68 8.28 -0.62
N ILE A 157 -11.66 7.62 -1.77
CA ILE A 157 -12.85 7.39 -2.59
C ILE A 157 -13.24 5.93 -2.39
N THR A 158 -14.51 5.69 -2.04
CA THR A 158 -15.00 4.34 -1.76
C THR A 158 -16.28 4.01 -2.53
N ASN A 159 -16.42 2.77 -2.97
CA ASN A 159 -17.73 2.21 -3.27
C ASN A 159 -18.27 1.56 -1.99
N ASP A 160 -19.25 2.20 -1.38
CA ASP A 160 -19.91 1.71 -0.16
C ASP A 160 -21.24 1.04 -0.51
N PRO A 161 -21.41 -0.26 -0.24
CA PRO A 161 -22.65 -0.99 -0.54
C PRO A 161 -23.91 -0.37 0.06
N THR A 162 -23.77 0.42 1.12
CA THR A 162 -24.86 1.10 1.84
C THR A 162 -24.93 2.59 1.48
N ALA A 163 -23.80 3.30 1.47
CA ALA A 163 -23.77 4.75 1.30
C ALA A 163 -23.77 5.21 -0.17
N GLY A 164 -23.23 4.41 -1.10
CA GLY A 164 -23.26 4.71 -2.55
C GLY A 164 -21.93 4.51 -3.27
N LYS A 165 -21.97 4.70 -4.60
CA LYS A 165 -20.78 4.79 -5.47
C LYS A 165 -20.01 6.07 -5.18
N ASP A 166 -18.69 6.00 -5.25
CA ASP A 166 -17.78 7.14 -5.05
C ASP A 166 -18.10 7.94 -3.76
N TYR A 167 -18.43 7.22 -2.69
CA TYR A 167 -18.62 7.78 -1.36
C TYR A 167 -17.26 8.25 -0.80
N ILE A 168 -17.13 9.57 -0.68
CA ILE A 168 -15.90 10.26 -0.27
C ILE A 168 -15.82 10.32 1.26
N ILE A 169 -14.63 10.02 1.80
CA ILE A 169 -14.34 10.07 3.23
C ILE A 169 -13.01 10.78 3.42
N THR A 170 -12.93 11.76 4.33
CA THR A 170 -11.65 12.38 4.68
C THR A 170 -10.70 11.35 5.28
N TYR A 171 -9.39 11.54 5.16
CA TYR A 171 -8.42 10.64 5.78
C TYR A 171 -8.62 10.52 7.29
N SER A 172 -8.89 11.64 7.97
CA SER A 172 -9.17 11.66 9.40
C SER A 172 -10.41 10.85 9.77
N ASP A 173 -11.51 11.00 9.04
CA ASP A 173 -12.73 10.25 9.32
C ASP A 173 -12.54 8.77 8.98
N PHE A 174 -11.86 8.45 7.88
CA PHE A 174 -11.56 7.08 7.49
C PHE A 174 -10.76 6.35 8.58
N ILE A 175 -9.70 6.98 9.10
CA ILE A 175 -8.91 6.44 10.21
C ILE A 175 -9.76 6.28 11.46
N ALA A 176 -10.62 7.25 11.78
CA ALA A 176 -11.50 7.18 12.94
C ALA A 176 -12.54 6.04 12.87
N LEU A 177 -12.80 5.49 11.69
CA LEU A 177 -13.67 4.31 11.51
C LEU A 177 -12.96 2.97 11.79
N ASN A 178 -11.62 2.97 11.91
CA ASN A 178 -10.85 1.75 12.14
C ASN A 178 -11.25 1.04 13.45
N THR A 179 -11.17 -0.29 13.42
CA THR A 179 -11.48 -1.12 14.58
C THR A 179 -10.25 -1.91 14.98
N GLY A 180 -9.73 -1.69 16.18
CA GLY A 180 -8.52 -2.36 16.67
C GLY A 180 -7.83 -1.56 17.78
N SER A 181 -6.74 -2.11 18.31
CA SER A 181 -5.97 -1.43 19.36
C SER A 181 -5.10 -0.29 18.82
N ASN A 182 -4.69 -0.38 17.55
CA ASN A 182 -3.99 0.70 16.85
C ASN A 182 -4.97 1.39 15.88
N PRO A 183 -5.34 2.66 16.12
CA PRO A 183 -6.29 3.39 15.28
C PRO A 183 -5.76 3.66 13.87
N ASP A 184 -4.45 3.70 13.67
CA ASP A 184 -3.84 4.00 12.36
C ASP A 184 -3.87 2.82 11.40
N LEU A 185 -4.20 1.62 11.91
CA LEU A 185 -4.24 0.39 11.13
C LEU A 185 -5.66 0.00 10.76
N CYS A 186 -5.99 0.14 9.49
CA CYS A 186 -7.22 -0.36 8.90
C CYS A 186 -7.13 -1.87 8.70
N LYS A 187 -8.17 -2.59 9.13
CA LYS A 187 -8.38 -3.98 8.73
C LYS A 187 -8.79 -4.00 7.27
N VAL A 188 -8.04 -4.69 6.45
CA VAL A 188 -8.28 -4.76 5.02
C VAL A 188 -8.25 -6.19 4.52
N LEU A 189 -9.14 -6.49 3.58
CA LEU A 189 -9.08 -7.67 2.73
C LEU A 189 -8.60 -7.21 1.35
N VAL A 190 -7.51 -7.80 0.91
CA VAL A 190 -6.94 -7.56 -0.41
C VAL A 190 -7.11 -8.83 -1.23
N ILE A 191 -7.76 -8.71 -2.39
CA ILE A 191 -7.94 -9.78 -3.39
C ILE A 191 -7.26 -9.29 -4.66
N SER A 192 -6.39 -10.10 -5.26
CA SER A 192 -5.59 -9.72 -6.43
C SER A 192 -5.36 -10.90 -7.38
N THR A 193 -5.10 -10.61 -8.65
CA THR A 193 -4.77 -11.61 -9.68
C THR A 193 -3.33 -12.11 -9.58
N GLU A 194 -2.45 -11.35 -8.94
CA GLU A 194 -1.05 -11.68 -8.73
C GLU A 194 -0.68 -11.50 -7.26
N GLU A 195 0.47 -12.05 -6.86
CA GLU A 195 1.01 -11.77 -5.53
C GLU A 195 1.44 -10.30 -5.46
N ILE A 196 0.72 -9.52 -4.66
CA ILE A 196 1.10 -8.14 -4.34
C ILE A 196 2.45 -8.19 -3.65
N GLY A 197 3.44 -7.61 -4.33
CA GLY A 197 4.82 -7.63 -3.89
C GLY A 197 4.94 -7.04 -2.50
N THR A 198 5.38 -7.85 -1.55
CA THR A 198 5.77 -7.47 -0.19
C THR A 198 7.03 -6.60 -0.16
N LYS A 199 7.15 -5.62 -1.08
CA LYS A 199 8.30 -4.71 -1.14
C LYS A 199 8.35 -3.68 0.00
N ASN A 200 7.35 -3.63 0.88
CA ASN A 200 7.40 -2.81 2.11
C ASN A 200 7.37 -3.64 3.41
N THR A 201 7.86 -4.88 3.38
CA THR A 201 8.07 -5.68 4.62
C THR A 201 9.37 -5.30 5.35
N PHE A 202 9.66 -4.01 5.52
CA PHE A 202 10.78 -3.54 6.36
C PHE A 202 10.36 -2.82 7.64
N LEU A 203 9.07 -2.68 7.95
CA LEU A 203 8.64 -1.94 9.16
C LEU A 203 7.83 -2.74 10.20
N ALA A 204 7.58 -4.03 9.98
CA ALA A 204 6.82 -4.84 10.95
C ALA A 204 7.68 -5.69 11.93
N ASN A 205 9.01 -5.64 11.86
CA ASN A 205 9.88 -6.53 12.67
C ASN A 205 10.62 -5.87 13.85
N ASN A 206 10.39 -4.59 14.18
CA ASN A 206 11.05 -3.92 15.31
C ASN A 206 10.09 -3.42 16.40
N ALA A 207 9.00 -4.13 16.63
CA ALA A 207 8.17 -3.93 17.82
C ALA A 207 7.84 -5.30 18.44
N ASN A 208 8.86 -6.02 18.89
CA ASN A 208 8.78 -7.07 19.91
C ASN A 208 10.20 -7.55 20.26
N ASN A 209 10.96 -6.73 20.99
CA ASN A 209 12.01 -7.23 21.88
C ASN A 209 12.33 -6.22 22.98
N SER A 210 11.43 -6.09 23.96
CA SER A 210 11.71 -5.78 25.39
C SER A 210 10.40 -5.71 26.15
#